data_AF-A0A7S2U9Z7-F1
#
_entry.id   AF-A0A7S2U9Z7-F1
#
_cell.length_a   1.000
_cell.length_b   1.000
_cell.length_c   1.000
_cell.angle_alpha   90.00
_cell.angle_beta   90.00
_cell.angle_gamma   90.00
#
_symmetry.space_group_name_H-M   'P 1'
#
loop_
_entity.id
_entity.type
_entity.pdbx_description
1 polymer ?
#
loop_
_entity_poly.entity_id
_entity_poly.type
_entity_poly.pdbx_seq_one_letter_code
_entity_poly.pdbx_strand_id
1 'polypeptide(L)'
;SMRVGKLDLCKKTLEMILRELHSHDRFGLVVFDTDARLEIHITELSDEYKEVALSKIEHLETGGFTNISAAIEIAVKELKSVQAPNEVRTIFLLTDGHPNRGIRDEYGIRQ
;
A
#
# COMPACT_ATOMS: atom_id res chain seq x y z
N SER A 1 7.45 -11.03 -9.86
CA SER A 1 7.40 -9.91 -10.81
C SER A 1 5.97 -9.81 -11.29
N MET A 2 5.31 -8.74 -10.86
CA MET A 2 3.90 -8.48 -11.07
C MET A 2 3.62 -8.48 -12.57
N ARG A 3 2.77 -9.40 -13.04
CA ARG A 3 2.24 -9.40 -14.42
C ARG A 3 0.85 -8.80 -14.40
N VAL A 4 0.38 -8.30 -15.55
CA VAL A 4 -0.95 -7.67 -15.72
C VAL A 4 -2.05 -8.42 -14.95
N GLY A 5 -2.20 -9.74 -15.16
CA GLY A 5 -3.24 -10.51 -14.47
C GLY A 5 -3.11 -10.63 -12.94
N LYS A 6 -1.90 -10.48 -12.37
CA LYS A 6 -1.71 -10.43 -10.91
C LYS A 6 -2.00 -9.04 -10.35
N LEU A 7 -1.64 -7.99 -11.10
CA LEU A 7 -1.98 -6.62 -10.74
C LEU A 7 -3.50 -6.44 -10.73
N ASP A 8 -4.21 -7.00 -11.69
CA ASP A 8 -5.68 -6.98 -11.72
C ASP A 8 -6.29 -7.63 -10.48
N LEU A 9 -5.68 -8.69 -9.96
CA LEU A 9 -6.11 -9.32 -8.71
C LEU A 9 -5.85 -8.41 -7.49
N CYS A 10 -4.71 -7.72 -7.46
CA CYS A 10 -4.42 -6.72 -6.43
C CYS A 10 -5.42 -5.55 -6.48
N LYS A 11 -5.73 -5.02 -7.66
CA LYS A 11 -6.74 -3.96 -7.85
C LYS A 11 -8.09 -4.39 -7.30
N LYS A 12 -8.59 -5.56 -7.71
CA LYS A 12 -9.85 -6.14 -7.21
C LYS A 12 -9.84 -6.32 -5.69
N THR A 13 -8.71 -6.74 -5.12
CA THR A 13 -8.59 -6.90 -3.66
C THR A 13 -8.66 -5.55 -2.94
N LEU A 14 -8.00 -4.52 -3.48
CA LEU A 14 -8.06 -3.16 -2.93
C LEU A 14 -9.47 -2.57 -3.06
N GLU A 15 -10.16 -2.79 -4.17
CA GLU A 15 -11.56 -2.39 -4.34
C GLU A 15 -12.47 -3.06 -3.31
N MET A 16 -12.30 -4.36 -3.06
CA MET A 16 -13.07 -5.08 -2.04
C MET A 16 -12.81 -4.48 -0.66
N ILE A 17 -11.56 -4.21 -0.30
CA ILE A 17 -11.22 -3.59 0.99
C ILE A 17 -11.89 -2.23 1.11
N LEU A 18 -11.81 -1.36 0.10
CA LEU A 18 -12.43 -0.02 0.12
C LEU A 18 -13.96 -0.07 0.28
N ARG A 19 -14.61 -1.09 -0.25
CA ARG A 19 -16.05 -1.31 -0.09
C ARG A 19 -16.43 -1.68 1.34
N GLU A 20 -15.60 -2.50 2.00
CA GLU A 20 -15.85 -2.95 3.38
C GLU A 20 -15.48 -1.90 4.44
N LEU A 21 -14.61 -0.93 4.12
CA LEU A 21 -14.27 0.15 5.05
C LEU A 21 -15.43 1.15 5.21
N HIS A 22 -15.63 1.66 6.42
CA HIS A 22 -16.73 2.56 6.79
C HIS A 22 -16.23 4.01 6.85
N SER A 23 -17.13 4.98 7.04
CA SER A 23 -16.78 6.41 7.04
C SER A 23 -15.82 6.84 8.15
N HIS A 24 -15.69 6.05 9.22
CA HIS A 24 -14.75 6.32 10.32
C HIS A 24 -13.38 5.65 10.14
N ASP A 25 -13.23 4.85 9.09
CA ASP A 25 -11.97 4.25 8.74
C ASP A 25 -11.11 5.20 7.92
N ARG A 26 -9.80 4.97 7.97
CA ARG A 26 -8.83 5.68 7.15
C ARG A 26 -8.16 4.76 6.18
N PHE A 27 -7.96 5.26 4.97
CA PHE A 27 -7.28 4.53 3.91
C PHE A 27 -6.16 5.37 3.33
N GLY A 28 -5.01 4.72 3.10
CA GLY A 28 -3.89 5.26 2.36
C GLY A 28 -3.30 4.16 1.48
N LEU A 29 -2.60 4.55 0.43
CA LEU A 29 -2.03 3.62 -0.55
C LEU A 29 -0.59 4.03 -0.88
N VAL A 30 0.33 3.09 -0.67
CA VAL A 30 1.70 3.18 -1.15
C VAL A 30 1.86 2.21 -2.29
N VAL A 31 2.38 2.69 -3.42
CA VAL A 31 2.70 1.87 -4.59
C VAL A 31 4.20 1.76 -4.69
N PHE A 32 4.68 0.56 -4.99
CA PHE A 32 6.11 0.32 -5.11
C PHE A 32 6.46 -0.59 -6.29
N ASP A 33 7.55 -0.23 -6.94
CA ASP A 33 8.24 -0.99 -7.97
C ASP A 33 9.77 -0.87 -7.78
N THR A 34 10.48 -0.27 -8.73
CA THR A 34 11.85 0.22 -8.54
C THR A 34 11.91 1.28 -7.44
N ASP A 35 10.93 2.18 -7.42
CA ASP A 35 10.77 3.22 -6.40
C ASP A 35 9.47 3.01 -5.63
N ALA A 36 9.38 3.61 -4.44
CA ALA A 36 8.15 3.60 -3.66
C ALA A 36 7.61 5.03 -3.57
N ARG A 37 6.29 5.16 -3.70
CA ARG A 37 5.59 6.46 -3.65
C ARG A 37 4.28 6.34 -2.89
N LEU A 38 3.91 7.44 -2.23
CA LEU A 38 2.59 7.59 -1.63
C LEU A 38 1.60 7.96 -2.74
N GLU A 39 0.74 7.03 -3.11
CA GLU A 39 -0.27 7.22 -4.16
C GLU A 39 -1.53 7.88 -3.59
N ILE A 40 -1.91 7.52 -2.36
CA ILE A 40 -3.06 8.07 -1.63
C ILE A 40 -2.61 8.35 -0.20
N HIS A 41 -2.76 9.60 0.24
CA HIS A 41 -2.53 10.00 1.63
C HIS A 41 -3.50 9.29 2.57
N ILE A 42 -3.07 9.00 3.80
CA ILE A 42 -3.99 8.39 4.77
C ILE A 42 -5.05 9.42 5.18
N THR A 43 -6.29 9.19 4.77
CA THR A 43 -7.41 10.11 5.03
C THR A 43 -8.65 9.34 5.47
N GLU A 44 -9.49 9.98 6.29
CA GLU A 44 -10.81 9.46 6.66
C GLU A 44 -11.71 9.33 5.43
N LEU A 45 -12.41 8.21 5.34
CA LEU A 45 -13.18 7.88 4.16
C LEU A 45 -14.48 8.68 4.10
N SER A 46 -14.69 9.28 2.94
CA SER A 46 -16.01 9.75 2.48
C SER A 46 -16.35 9.04 1.17
N ASP A 47 -17.61 9.10 0.75
CA ASP A 47 -18.02 8.53 -0.55
C ASP A 47 -17.21 9.16 -1.71
N GLU A 48 -17.01 10.47 -1.69
CA GLU A 48 -16.17 11.18 -2.66
C GLU A 48 -14.71 10.69 -2.64
N TYR A 49 -14.15 10.50 -1.44
CA TYR A 49 -12.78 10.03 -1.31
C TYR A 49 -12.61 8.58 -1.77
N LYS A 50 -13.62 7.72 -1.53
CA LYS A 50 -13.65 6.35 -2.03
C LYS A 50 -13.64 6.33 -3.56
N GLU A 51 -14.44 7.15 -4.22
CA GLU A 51 -14.43 7.25 -5.69
C GLU A 51 -13.06 7.69 -6.24
N VAL A 52 -12.43 8.68 -5.59
CA VAL A 52 -11.07 9.11 -5.97
C VAL A 52 -10.05 7.98 -5.78
N ALA A 53 -10.14 7.24 -4.67
CA ALA A 53 -9.25 6.11 -4.38
C ALA A 53 -9.44 4.97 -5.40
N LEU A 54 -10.68 4.62 -5.73
CA LEU A 54 -11.01 3.61 -6.74
C LEU A 54 -10.45 4.00 -8.12
N SER A 55 -10.63 5.27 -8.52
CA SER A 55 -10.07 5.78 -9.77
C SER A 55 -8.53 5.65 -9.80
N LYS A 56 -7.84 6.01 -8.71
CA LYS A 56 -6.39 5.83 -8.61
C LYS A 56 -5.95 4.36 -8.69
N ILE A 57 -6.70 3.45 -8.07
CA ILE A 57 -6.42 2.00 -8.12
C ILE A 57 -6.55 1.45 -9.54
N GLU A 58 -7.59 1.86 -10.28
CA GLU A 58 -7.80 1.46 -11.67
C GLU A 58 -6.61 1.84 -12.58
N HIS A 59 -5.99 2.99 -12.33
CA HIS A 59 -4.86 3.50 -13.11
C HIS A 59 -3.49 3.00 -12.64
N LEU A 60 -3.43 2.06 -11.69
CA LEU A 60 -2.14 1.46 -11.30
C LEU A 60 -1.55 0.66 -12.46
N GLU A 61 -0.24 0.79 -12.65
CA GLU A 61 0.52 0.11 -13.67
C GLU A 61 1.64 -0.73 -13.05
N THR A 62 2.06 -1.77 -13.76
CA THR A 62 3.22 -2.57 -13.35
C THR A 62 4.50 -1.83 -13.68
N GLY A 63 5.35 -1.61 -12.67
CA GLY A 63 6.69 -1.08 -12.86
C GLY A 63 7.78 -2.15 -12.88
N GLY A 64 9.02 -1.69 -12.72
CA GLY A 64 10.24 -2.51 -12.78
C GLY A 64 10.48 -3.42 -11.57
N PHE A 65 11.40 -3.02 -10.69
CA PHE A 65 11.88 -3.86 -9.59
C PHE A 65 10.90 -3.93 -8.40
N THR A 66 11.38 -4.30 -7.21
CA THR A 66 10.55 -4.49 -6.02
C THR A 66 11.29 -3.94 -4.80
N ASN A 67 11.01 -2.68 -4.44
CA ASN A 67 11.61 -1.94 -3.34
C ASN A 67 10.69 -1.91 -2.10
N ILE A 68 10.59 -3.06 -1.43
CA ILE A 68 9.69 -3.25 -0.29
C ILE A 68 10.10 -2.37 0.90
N SER A 69 11.39 -2.19 1.14
CA SER A 69 11.90 -1.41 2.27
C SER A 69 11.44 0.05 2.20
N ALA A 70 11.55 0.70 1.04
CA ALA A 70 11.10 2.07 0.86
C ALA A 70 9.58 2.18 1.02
N ALA A 71 8.82 1.20 0.54
CA ALA A 71 7.37 1.18 0.68
C ALA A 71 6.92 1.11 2.14
N ILE A 72 7.55 0.23 2.94
CA ILE A 72 7.27 0.09 4.36
C ILE A 72 7.66 1.37 5.12
N GLU A 73 8.80 1.99 4.80
CA GLU A 73 9.23 3.24 5.42
C GLU A 73 8.20 4.36 5.20
N ILE A 74 7.73 4.53 3.96
CA ILE A 74 6.68 5.51 3.62
C ILE A 74 5.40 5.19 4.39
N ALA A 75 4.94 3.93 4.36
CA ALA A 75 3.70 3.53 5.04
C ALA A 75 3.74 3.75 6.56
N VAL A 76 4.86 3.42 7.20
CA VAL A 76 5.05 3.64 8.65
C VAL A 76 5.11 5.12 8.98
N LYS A 77 5.81 5.93 8.17
CA LYS A 77 5.87 7.38 8.35
C LYS A 77 4.48 8.01 8.21
N GLU A 78 3.71 7.57 7.22
CA GLU A 78 2.35 8.05 6.98
C GLU A 78 1.41 7.65 8.13
N LEU A 79 1.48 6.42 8.61
CA LEU A 79 0.68 5.99 9.78
C LEU A 79 1.03 6.78 11.06
N LYS A 80 2.29 7.19 11.22
CA LYS A 80 2.75 8.00 12.37
C LYS A 80 2.38 9.48 12.26
N SER A 81 2.07 10.00 11.07
CA SER A 81 1.71 11.42 10.88
C SER A 81 0.28 11.74 11.35
N VAL A 82 -0.54 10.71 11.52
CA VAL A 82 -1.93 10.81 11.97
C VAL A 82 -2.00 11.23 13.44
N GLN A 83 -2.50 12.44 13.70
CA GLN A 83 -2.54 13.02 15.05
C GLN A 83 -3.52 12.30 16.01
N ALA A 84 -4.66 11.84 15.51
CA ALA A 84 -5.69 11.13 16.28
C ALA A 84 -6.00 9.76 15.64
N PRO A 85 -5.11 8.77 15.77
CA PRO A 85 -5.23 7.50 15.06
C PRO A 85 -6.35 6.62 15.63
N ASN A 86 -6.92 5.77 14.77
CA ASN A 86 -7.79 4.67 15.17
C ASN A 86 -7.00 3.67 16.06
N GLU A 87 -7.71 2.97 16.95
CA GLU A 87 -7.11 1.99 17.86
C GLU A 87 -6.37 0.88 17.10
N VAL A 88 -7.02 0.36 16.05
CA VAL A 88 -6.46 -0.64 15.14
C VAL A 88 -5.83 0.07 13.94
N ARG A 89 -4.57 -0.29 13.64
CA ARG A 89 -3.81 0.19 12.49
C ARG A 89 -3.12 -0.98 11.82
N THR A 90 -3.38 -1.19 10.54
CA THR A 90 -2.87 -2.35 9.80
C THR A 90 -2.21 -1.90 8.51
N ILE A 91 -1.04 -2.46 8.21
CA ILE A 91 -0.40 -2.36 6.89
C ILE A 91 -0.62 -3.68 6.16
N PHE A 92 -1.31 -3.63 5.03
CA PHE A 92 -1.42 -4.76 4.12
C PHE A 92 -0.33 -4.66 3.06
N LEU A 93 0.59 -5.63 3.01
CA LEU A 93 1.60 -5.73 1.96
C LEU A 93 1.16 -6.75 0.91
N LEU A 94 0.77 -6.24 -0.27
CA LEU A 94 0.43 -7.05 -1.43
C LEU A 94 1.66 -7.13 -2.35
N THR A 95 2.28 -8.30 -2.45
CA THR A 95 3.46 -8.54 -3.31
C THR A 95 3.39 -9.92 -3.94
N ASP A 96 3.94 -10.06 -5.14
CA ASP A 96 3.88 -11.30 -5.92
C ASP A 96 5.16 -12.16 -5.85
N GLY A 97 6.15 -11.77 -5.03
CA GLY A 97 7.37 -12.54 -4.79
C GLY A 97 8.58 -11.71 -4.36
N HIS A 98 9.65 -12.41 -3.95
CA HIS A 98 10.83 -11.98 -3.20
C HIS A 98 11.37 -10.54 -3.46
N PRO A 99 11.83 -9.83 -2.41
CA PRO A 99 12.50 -8.55 -2.57
C PRO A 99 13.73 -8.71 -3.47
N ASN A 100 13.75 -8.01 -4.61
CA ASN A 100 14.88 -8.05 -5.54
C ASN A 100 15.93 -6.97 -5.20
N ARG A 101 15.58 -5.98 -4.35
CA ARG A 101 16.45 -4.99 -3.69
C ARG A 101 15.92 -4.66 -2.28
N GLY A 102 16.83 -4.46 -1.32
CA GLY A 102 16.56 -4.36 0.13
C GLY A 102 17.59 -5.19 0.91
N ILE A 103 17.67 -5.10 2.26
CA ILE A 103 18.72 -5.72 3.10
C ILE A 103 19.00 -7.16 2.65
N ARG A 104 20.22 -7.40 2.17
CA ARG A 104 20.76 -8.71 1.75
C ARG A 104 21.86 -9.14 2.71
N ASP A 105 21.61 -9.04 4.00
CA ASP A 105 22.41 -9.81 4.95
C ASP A 105 21.50 -10.86 5.62
N GLU A 106 22.06 -12.06 5.75
CA GLU A 106 21.47 -13.16 6.52
C GLU A 106 21.80 -13.03 8.02
N TYR A 107 22.15 -11.81 8.49
CA TYR A 107 22.64 -11.55 9.85
C TYR A 107 21.81 -10.53 10.65
N GLY A 108 20.84 -9.85 10.05
CA GLY A 108 20.08 -8.75 10.67
C GLY A 108 18.89 -9.15 11.53
N ILE A 109 18.63 -10.46 11.72
CA ILE A 109 17.62 -10.92 12.69
C ILE A 109 18.26 -11.94 13.63
N ARG A 110 19.05 -11.46 14.59
CA ARG A 110 19.18 -12.10 15.92
C ARG A 110 19.47 -11.03 16.99
N GLN A 111 18.47 -10.87 17.87
CA GLN A 111 18.44 -10.24 19.20
C GLN A 111 18.73 -8.75 19.30
#